data_AF-A0A7L2XHY3-F1
#
_entry.id   AF-A0A7L2XHY3-F1
#
_cell.length_a   1.000
_cell.length_b   1.000
_cell.length_c   1.000
_cell.angle_alpha   90.00
_cell.angle_beta   90.00
_cell.angle_gamma   90.00
#
_symmetry.space_group_name_H-M   'P 1'
#
loop_
_entity.id
_entity.type
_entity.pdbx_description
1 polymer ?
#
loop_
_entity_poly.entity_id
_entity_poly.type
_entity_poly.pdbx_seq_one_letter_code
_entity_poly.pdbx_strand_id
1 'polypeptide(L)'
;RTKALVLELLAAVCLVRGGHEIILAAFDNFKEVCGEKQRFEKLMEHFRNEDNNIDFMAMLGLTLLSLQVACMQFINIVVHSVEDMNFRVHLQYEFTKLGLDEYLD
;
A
#
# COMPACT_ATOMS: atom_id res chain seq x y z
N ARG A 1 -0.97 -13.17 -6.44
CA ARG A 1 -2.44 -13.39 -6.43
C ARG A 1 -3.07 -13.14 -5.06
N THR A 2 -2.71 -13.86 -3.99
CA THR A 2 -3.32 -13.67 -2.65
C THR A 2 -3.13 -12.26 -2.08
N LYS A 3 -1.94 -11.66 -2.27
CA LYS A 3 -1.63 -10.29 -1.82
C LYS A 3 -2.55 -9.23 -2.46
N ALA A 4 -2.87 -9.36 -3.74
CA ALA A 4 -3.73 -8.41 -4.46
C ALA A 4 -5.15 -8.42 -3.89
N LEU A 5 -5.70 -9.63 -3.70
CA LEU A 5 -7.04 -9.78 -3.12
C LEU A 5 -7.11 -9.21 -1.70
N VAL A 6 -6.07 -9.40 -0.88
CA VAL A 6 -6.00 -8.81 0.46
C VAL A 6 -6.04 -7.28 0.38
N LEU A 7 -5.28 -6.67 -0.53
CA LEU A 7 -5.27 -5.22 -0.70
C LEU A 7 -6.59 -4.68 -1.22
N GLU A 8 -7.24 -5.37 -2.14
CA GLU A 8 -8.59 -5.02 -2.61
C GLU A 8 -9.63 -5.05 -1.47
N LEU A 9 -9.56 -6.07 -0.59
CA LEU A 9 -10.43 -6.16 0.58
C LEU A 9 -10.14 -5.04 1.59
N LEU A 10 -8.88 -4.78 1.90
CA LEU A 10 -8.48 -3.70 2.80
C LEU A 10 -8.88 -2.33 2.25
N ALA A 11 -8.75 -2.12 0.94
CA ALA A 11 -9.21 -0.92 0.25
C ALA A 11 -10.73 -0.74 0.38
N ALA A 12 -11.51 -1.81 0.19
CA ALA A 12 -12.97 -1.77 0.34
C ALA A 12 -13.38 -1.41 1.79
N VAL A 13 -12.68 -1.95 2.79
CA VAL A 13 -12.92 -1.61 4.20
C VAL A 13 -12.49 -0.17 4.49
N CYS A 14 -11.40 0.32 3.91
CA CYS A 14 -10.93 1.69 4.12
C CYS A 14 -11.97 2.75 3.69
N LEU A 15 -12.79 2.43 2.68
CA LEU A 15 -13.82 3.33 2.13
C LEU A 15 -15.14 3.38 2.90
N VAL A 16 -15.40 2.44 3.82
CA VAL A 16 -16.63 2.49 4.63
C VAL A 16 -16.46 3.44 5.83
N ARG A 17 -17.57 3.99 6.32
CA ARG A 17 -17.55 4.95 7.45
C ARG A 17 -16.90 4.32 8.69
N GLY A 18 -15.84 4.95 9.20
CA GLY A 18 -15.04 4.46 10.33
C GLY A 18 -14.06 3.33 9.98
N GLY A 19 -14.04 2.86 8.73
CA GLY A 19 -13.14 1.80 8.29
C GLY A 19 -11.69 2.25 8.17
N HIS A 20 -11.43 3.52 7.87
CA HIS A 20 -10.08 4.08 7.79
C HIS A 20 -9.29 3.89 9.09
N GLU A 21 -9.88 4.23 10.24
CA GLU A 21 -9.25 4.05 11.56
C GLU A 21 -8.93 2.59 11.85
N ILE A 22 -9.81 1.66 11.46
CA ILE A 22 -9.61 0.22 11.61
C ILE A 22 -8.41 -0.24 10.77
N ILE A 23 -8.29 0.24 9.53
CA ILE A 23 -7.16 -0.11 8.65
C ILE A 23 -5.85 0.40 9.25
N LEU A 24 -5.80 1.64 9.71
CA LEU A 24 -4.58 2.17 10.33
C LEU A 24 -4.20 1.41 11.60
N ALA A 25 -5.17 1.14 12.48
CA ALA A 25 -4.92 0.35 13.69
C ALA A 25 -4.43 -1.07 13.36
N ALA A 26 -4.95 -1.68 12.28
CA ALA A 26 -4.48 -2.98 11.81
C ALA A 26 -3.03 -2.93 11.32
N PHE A 27 -2.62 -1.86 10.61
CA PHE A 27 -1.23 -1.67 10.19
C PHE A 27 -0.30 -1.28 11.33
N ASP A 28 -0.78 -0.57 12.35
CA ASP A 28 -0.01 -0.32 13.58
C ASP A 28 0.23 -1.62 14.35
N ASN A 29 -0.79 -2.48 14.46
CA ASN A 29 -0.60 -3.82 15.04
C ASN A 29 0.32 -4.70 14.18
N PHE A 30 0.17 -4.63 12.85
CA PHE A 30 1.04 -5.34 11.93
C PHE A 30 2.50 -4.92 12.12
N LYS A 31 2.78 -3.62 12.26
CA LYS A 31 4.10 -3.09 12.57
C LYS A 31 4.69 -3.75 13.82
N GLU A 32 3.95 -3.80 14.93
CA GLU A 32 4.42 -4.41 16.18
C GLU A 32 4.67 -5.91 16.06
N VAL A 33 3.72 -6.65 15.48
CA VAL A 33 3.79 -8.11 15.37
C VAL A 33 4.87 -8.55 14.37
N CYS A 34 5.03 -7.79 13.28
CA CYS A 34 6.00 -8.09 12.23
C CYS A 34 7.38 -7.45 12.44
N GLY A 35 7.54 -6.62 13.47
CA GLY A 35 8.79 -5.92 13.81
C GLY A 35 9.19 -4.86 12.79
N GLU A 36 8.24 -4.17 12.16
CA GLU A 36 8.53 -3.08 11.24
C GLU A 36 8.99 -1.82 12.00
N LYS A 37 9.96 -1.09 11.44
CA LYS A 37 10.40 0.18 12.03
C LYS A 37 9.36 1.27 11.77
N GLN A 38 8.77 1.26 10.59
CA GLN A 38 7.71 2.17 10.17
C GLN A 38 6.50 1.36 9.70
N ARG A 39 5.29 1.88 9.91
CA ARG A 39 4.09 1.25 9.34
C ARG A 39 4.20 1.23 7.82
N PHE A 40 3.66 0.18 7.19
CA PHE A 40 3.69 -0.05 5.74
C PHE A 40 5.07 -0.41 5.16
N GLU A 41 6.09 -0.66 5.98
CA GLU A 41 7.45 -0.96 5.49
C GLU A 41 7.51 -2.24 4.64
N LYS A 42 6.97 -3.35 5.12
CA LYS A 42 6.89 -4.62 4.37
C LYS A 42 5.92 -4.54 3.20
N LEU A 43 4.88 -3.70 3.29
CA LEU A 43 4.00 -3.42 2.15
C LEU A 43 4.81 -2.81 1.01
N MET A 44 5.62 -1.78 1.31
CA MET A 44 6.49 -1.11 0.35
C MET A 44 7.64 -2.01 -0.14
N GLU A 45 8.20 -2.84 0.73
CA GLU A 45 9.18 -3.87 0.34
C GLU A 45 8.58 -4.86 -0.67
N HIS A 46 7.38 -5.37 -0.41
CA HIS A 46 6.69 -6.26 -1.34
C HIS A 46 6.30 -5.58 -2.65
N PHE A 47 5.88 -4.32 -2.58
CA PHE A 47 5.57 -3.53 -3.77
C PHE A 47 6.80 -3.34 -4.68
N ARG A 48 7.97 -3.02 -4.10
CA ARG A 48 9.23 -2.85 -4.85
C ARG A 48 9.85 -4.17 -5.33
N ASN A 49 9.81 -5.22 -4.52
CA ASN A 49 10.49 -6.47 -4.84
C ASN A 49 9.81 -7.26 -5.98
N GLU A 50 8.55 -6.99 -6.30
CA GLU A 50 7.92 -7.59 -7.48
C GLU A 50 8.46 -7.03 -8.80
N ASP A 51 9.12 -5.87 -8.78
CA ASP A 51 9.79 -5.26 -9.92
C ASP A 51 11.05 -6.03 -10.35
N ASN A 52 11.79 -6.60 -9.39
CA ASN A 52 13.00 -7.38 -9.65
C ASN A 52 12.74 -8.73 -10.35
N ASN A 53 11.48 -9.13 -10.51
CA ASN A 53 11.08 -10.35 -11.22
C ASN A 53 10.58 -10.06 -12.66
N ILE A 54 10.70 -8.82 -13.13
CA ILE A 54 10.11 -8.32 -14.38
C ILE A 54 10.76 -8.88 -15.64
N ASP A 55 12.03 -9.25 -15.59
CA ASP A 55 12.78 -9.66 -16.80
C ASP A 55 12.20 -10.90 -17.50
N PHE A 56 11.37 -11.72 -16.84
CA PHE A 56 10.82 -12.94 -17.44
C PHE A 56 9.32 -12.90 -17.77
N MET A 57 8.58 -11.90 -17.27
CA MET A 57 7.10 -11.89 -17.30
C MET A 57 6.50 -10.70 -18.07
N ALA A 58 7.31 -9.71 -18.47
CA ALA A 58 6.88 -8.58 -19.29
C ALA A 58 6.33 -8.98 -20.68
N MET A 59 6.61 -10.20 -21.16
CA MET A 59 6.21 -10.66 -22.50
C MET A 59 4.70 -10.91 -22.67
N LEU A 60 3.90 -11.03 -21.59
CA LEU A 60 2.46 -11.37 -21.67
C LEU A 60 1.50 -10.32 -21.05
N GLY A 61 2.00 -9.17 -20.58
CA GLY A 61 1.24 -7.92 -20.35
C GLY A 61 0.06 -7.89 -19.35
N LEU A 62 -0.44 -9.00 -18.81
CA LEU A 62 -1.77 -9.01 -18.17
C LEU A 62 -1.84 -9.45 -16.70
N THR A 63 -0.83 -10.16 -16.16
CA THR A 63 -0.97 -10.77 -14.81
C THR A 63 -0.27 -9.99 -13.70
N LEU A 64 0.89 -9.36 -13.96
CA LEU A 64 1.68 -8.63 -12.96
C LEU A 64 1.19 -7.21 -12.68
N LEU A 65 0.53 -6.58 -13.67
CA LEU A 65 -0.11 -5.27 -13.51
C LEU A 65 -1.13 -5.26 -12.36
N SER A 66 -1.75 -6.41 -12.06
CA SER A 66 -2.80 -6.50 -11.04
C SER A 66 -2.31 -6.18 -9.62
N LEU A 67 -1.11 -6.60 -9.20
CA LEU A 67 -0.66 -6.31 -7.83
C LEU A 67 -0.13 -4.90 -7.70
N GLN A 68 0.66 -4.41 -8.66
CA GLN A 68 1.14 -3.02 -8.63
C GLN A 68 -0.04 -2.04 -8.66
N VAL A 69 -1.03 -2.27 -9.52
CA VAL A 69 -2.25 -1.45 -9.56
C VAL A 69 -3.04 -1.58 -8.26
N ALA A 70 -3.23 -2.78 -7.71
CA ALA A 70 -3.95 -2.96 -6.44
C ALA A 70 -3.22 -2.30 -5.25
N CYS A 71 -1.89 -2.42 -5.16
CA CYS A 71 -1.06 -1.75 -4.17
C CYS A 71 -1.19 -0.23 -4.28
N MET A 72 -1.01 0.32 -5.49
CA MET A 72 -1.08 1.76 -5.71
C MET A 72 -2.49 2.30 -5.47
N GLN A 73 -3.52 1.55 -5.86
CA GLN A 73 -4.91 1.88 -5.56
C GLN A 73 -5.18 1.88 -4.05
N PHE A 74 -4.68 0.89 -3.32
CA PHE A 74 -4.79 0.84 -1.86
C PHE A 74 -4.10 2.03 -1.20
N ILE A 75 -2.85 2.34 -1.58
CA ILE A 75 -2.10 3.49 -1.05
C ILE A 75 -2.88 4.79 -1.34
N ASN A 76 -3.36 4.97 -2.57
CA ASN A 76 -4.16 6.12 -2.94
C ASN A 76 -5.42 6.25 -2.08
N ILE A 77 -6.11 5.14 -1.81
CA ILE A 77 -7.31 5.15 -0.96
C ILE A 77 -6.93 5.51 0.48
N VAL A 78 -5.93 4.86 1.08
CA VAL A 78 -5.52 5.12 2.47
C VAL A 78 -5.11 6.58 2.65
N VAL A 79 -4.36 7.15 1.70
CA VAL A 79 -3.86 8.52 1.80
C VAL A 79 -4.94 9.56 1.50
N HIS A 80 -5.79 9.31 0.50
CA HIS A 80 -6.70 10.34 -0.04
C HIS A 80 -8.14 10.24 0.43
N SER A 81 -8.55 9.16 1.10
CA SER A 81 -9.91 9.01 1.65
C SER A 81 -10.12 9.72 3.00
N VAL A 82 -9.06 10.24 3.64
CA VAL A 82 -9.17 10.94 4.92
C VAL A 82 -9.80 12.32 4.77
N GLU A 83 -10.62 12.72 5.74
CA GLU A 83 -11.28 14.03 5.76
C GLU A 83 -10.34 15.15 6.21
N ASP A 84 -9.43 14.87 7.13
CA ASP A 84 -8.46 15.85 7.64
C ASP A 84 -7.28 16.01 6.67
N MET A 85 -7.14 17.22 6.11
CA MET A 85 -6.09 17.57 5.17
C MET A 85 -4.68 17.55 5.77
N ASN A 86 -4.52 17.86 7.05
CA ASN A 86 -3.22 17.74 7.71
C ASN A 86 -2.84 16.28 7.89
N PHE A 87 -3.84 15.44 8.21
CA PHE A 87 -3.62 14.01 8.34
C PHE A 87 -3.29 13.36 6.99
N ARG A 88 -3.94 13.80 5.90
CA ARG A 88 -3.59 13.43 4.53
C ARG A 88 -2.12 13.71 4.23
N VAL A 89 -1.64 14.92 4.51
CA VAL A 89 -0.24 15.31 4.27
C VAL A 89 0.72 14.47 5.13
N HIS A 90 0.34 14.17 6.38
CA HIS A 90 1.12 13.27 7.22
C HIS A 90 1.25 11.87 6.62
N LEU A 91 0.15 11.28 6.15
CA LEU A 91 0.17 9.97 5.49
C LEU A 91 0.99 9.99 4.19
N GLN A 92 0.87 11.04 3.37
CA GLN A 92 1.72 11.23 2.19
C GLN A 92 3.20 11.17 2.56
N TYR A 93 3.59 11.95 3.57
CA TYR A 93 4.96 12.02 4.02
C TYR A 93 5.51 10.68 4.56
N GLU A 94 4.67 9.84 5.14
CA GLU A 94 5.09 8.50 5.55
C GLU A 94 5.43 7.61 4.36
N PHE A 95 4.64 7.64 3.29
CA PHE A 95 4.97 6.90 2.07
C PHE A 95 6.17 7.49 1.34
N THR A 96 6.33 8.82 1.32
CA THR A 96 7.56 9.48 0.84
C THR A 96 8.79 8.97 1.60
N LYS A 97 8.73 8.86 2.93
CA LYS A 97 9.83 8.32 3.75
C LYS A 97 10.15 6.85 3.46
N LEU A 98 9.18 6.09 2.96
CA LEU A 98 9.39 4.72 2.53
C LEU A 98 9.95 4.62 1.10
N GLY A 99 10.18 5.75 0.43
CA GLY A 99 10.72 5.82 -0.93
C GLY A 99 9.68 5.53 -2.01
N LEU A 100 8.40 5.84 -1.76
CA LEU A 100 7.36 5.69 -2.79
C LEU A 100 7.59 6.66 -3.96
N ASP A 101 7.91 7.92 -3.67
CA ASP A 101 8.12 8.94 -4.70
C ASP A 101 9.30 8.58 -5.60
N GLU A 102 10.43 8.15 -5.01
CA GLU A 102 11.62 7.68 -5.75
C GLU A 102 11.38 6.44 -6.62
N TYR A 103 10.37 5.63 -6.28
CA TYR A 103 9.99 4.45 -7.08
C TYR A 103 9.03 4.81 -8.23
N LEU A 104 8.32 5.93 -8.13
CA LEU A 104 7.35 6.38 -9.15
C LEU A 104 7.95 7.32 -10.20
N ASP A 105 9.10 7.94 -9.91
CA ASP A 105 9.90 8.76 -10.84
C ASP A 105 10.71 7.90 -11.83
#